data_AF-B1WSZ9-F1
#
_entry.id   AF-B1WSZ9-F1
#
_cell.length_a   1.000
_cell.length_b   1.000
_cell.length_c   1.000
_cell.angle_alpha   90.00
_cell.angle_beta   90.00
_cell.angle_gamma   90.00
#
_symmetry.space_group_name_H-M   'P 1'
#
loop_
_entity.id
_entity.type
_entity.pdbx_description
1 polymer ?
#
loop_
_entity_poly.entity_id
_entity_poly.type
_entity_poly.pdbx_seq_one_letter_code
_entity_poly.pdbx_strand_id
1 'polypeptide(L)'
;MNPLATYFRNLYEIYSTGAGVKETSYYGSLETLLNDVGKTLKPKVRFNSIYPERGAIEIKGTKEDIHKIANSEQVINLHYS
;
A
#
# COMPACT_ATOMS: atom_id res chain seq x y z
N MET A 1 -4.94 -4.89 -27.79
CA MET A 1 -4.52 -3.51 -27.41
C MET A 1 -3.17 -3.60 -26.70
N ASN A 2 -2.22 -2.71 -26.97
CA ASN A 2 -0.91 -2.72 -26.30
C ASN A 2 -1.08 -2.24 -24.84
N PRO A 3 -0.67 -3.01 -23.82
CA PRO A 3 -0.84 -2.65 -22.41
C PRO A 3 -0.29 -1.25 -22.06
N LEU A 4 0.84 -0.86 -22.66
CA LEU A 4 1.42 0.46 -22.46
C LEU A 4 0.57 1.58 -23.07
N ALA A 5 0.01 1.34 -24.27
CA ALA A 5 -0.87 2.31 -24.90
C ALA A 5 -2.17 2.52 -24.10
N THR A 6 -2.71 1.45 -23.52
CA THR A 6 -3.84 1.53 -22.59
C THR A 6 -3.48 2.31 -21.33
N TYR A 7 -2.31 2.03 -20.74
CA TYR A 7 -1.83 2.74 -19.56
C TYR A 7 -1.70 4.25 -19.78
N PHE A 8 -1.00 4.68 -20.83
CA PHE A 8 -0.83 6.10 -21.13
C PHE A 8 -2.15 6.81 -21.42
N ARG A 9 -3.08 6.13 -22.10
CA ARG A 9 -4.42 6.67 -22.33
C ARG A 9 -5.20 6.87 -21.02
N ASN A 10 -5.14 5.89 -20.11
CA ASN A 10 -5.78 6.02 -18.80
C ASN A 10 -5.17 7.16 -17.98
N LEU A 11 -3.85 7.35 -18.00
CA LEU A 11 -3.19 8.49 -17.35
C LEU A 11 -3.68 9.83 -17.92
N TYR A 12 -3.77 9.93 -19.25
CA TYR A 12 -4.26 11.12 -19.92
C TYR A 12 -5.71 11.42 -19.55
N GLU A 13 -6.57 10.40 -19.52
CA GLU A 13 -7.97 10.55 -19.12
C GLU A 13 -8.11 11.03 -17.66
N ILE A 14 -7.38 10.42 -16.71
CA ILE A 14 -7.37 10.84 -15.30
C ILE A 14 -6.88 12.29 -15.13
N TYR A 15 -5.83 12.66 -15.87
CA TYR A 15 -5.28 14.01 -15.85
C TYR A 15 -6.26 15.03 -16.46
N SER A 16 -6.82 14.73 -17.64
CA SER A 16 -7.71 15.63 -18.39
C SER A 16 -9.04 15.91 -17.68
N THR A 17 -9.52 14.97 -16.86
CA THR A 17 -10.77 15.10 -16.11
C THR A 17 -10.58 15.82 -14.76
N GLY A 18 -9.35 16.12 -14.36
CA GLY A 18 -9.05 16.66 -13.03
C GLY A 18 -9.35 15.69 -11.88
N ALA A 19 -9.68 14.42 -12.18
CA ALA A 19 -9.96 13.38 -11.20
C ALA A 19 -8.70 12.85 -10.49
N GLY A 20 -7.52 13.34 -10.88
CA GLY A 20 -6.24 13.01 -10.27
C GLY A 20 -6.07 13.64 -8.89
N VAL A 21 -6.21 12.85 -7.82
CA VAL A 21 -5.70 13.21 -6.49
C VAL A 21 -4.27 12.68 -6.34
N LYS A 22 -3.42 13.40 -5.60
CA LYS A 22 -1.96 13.20 -5.57
C LYS A 22 -1.49 11.83 -5.07
N GLU A 23 -2.38 10.93 -4.67
CA GLU A 23 -2.00 9.70 -3.98
C GLU A 23 -2.77 8.45 -4.40
N THR A 24 -3.88 8.50 -5.17
CA THR A 24 -4.68 7.27 -5.40
C THR A 24 -5.19 7.07 -6.82
N SER A 25 -5.46 8.14 -7.58
CA SER A 25 -6.13 8.00 -8.89
C SER A 25 -5.33 7.23 -9.94
N TYR A 26 -4.01 7.09 -9.77
CA TYR A 26 -3.13 6.48 -10.76
C TYR A 26 -2.85 4.99 -10.52
N TYR A 27 -3.06 4.48 -9.30
CA TYR A 27 -2.69 3.09 -8.95
C TYR A 27 -3.55 2.03 -9.65
N GLY A 28 -4.84 2.29 -9.89
CA GLY A 28 -5.69 1.35 -10.64
C GLY A 28 -5.24 1.16 -12.10
N SER A 29 -4.74 2.23 -12.73
CA SER A 29 -4.19 2.13 -14.10
C SER A 29 -2.89 1.32 -14.15
N LEU A 30 -2.06 1.47 -13.12
CA LEU A 30 -0.81 0.71 -12.97
C LEU A 30 -1.06 -0.77 -12.65
N GLU A 31 -2.01 -1.07 -11.77
CA GLU A 31 -2.42 -2.43 -11.45
C GLU A 31 -2.92 -3.18 -12.70
N THR A 32 -3.70 -2.50 -13.55
CA THR A 32 -4.16 -3.07 -14.82
C THR A 32 -2.99 -3.41 -15.74
N LEU A 33 -2.03 -2.49 -15.89
CA LEU A 33 -0.83 -2.72 -16.70
C LEU A 33 -0.03 -3.92 -16.19
N LEU A 34 0.26 -3.96 -14.88
CA LEU A 34 1.06 -5.01 -14.28
C LEU A 34 0.38 -6.38 -14.38
N ASN A 35 -0.94 -6.44 -14.25
CA ASN A 35 -1.71 -7.66 -14.45
C ASN A 35 -1.73 -8.13 -15.91
N ASP A 36 -1.79 -7.21 -16.87
CA ASP A 36 -1.72 -7.57 -18.29
C ASP A 36 -0.34 -8.11 -18.67
N VAL A 37 0.75 -7.54 -18.14
CA VAL A 37 2.10 -8.08 -18.28
C VAL A 37 2.23 -9.42 -17.54
N GLY A 38 1.69 -9.55 -16.33
CA GLY A 38 1.74 -10.77 -15.54
C GLY A 38 1.09 -11.99 -16.22
N LYS A 39 0.09 -11.77 -17.08
CA LYS A 39 -0.52 -12.82 -17.92
C LYS A 39 0.43 -13.37 -19.00
N THR A 40 1.44 -12.61 -19.42
CA THR A 40 2.40 -13.03 -20.45
C THR A 40 3.59 -13.80 -19.88
N LEU A 41 3.79 -13.77 -18.55
CA LEU A 41 4.88 -14.46 -17.87
C LEU A 41 4.55 -15.94 -17.58
N LYS A 42 5.61 -16.75 -17.39
CA LYS A 42 5.53 -18.13 -16.92
C LYS A 42 6.47 -18.32 -15.72
N PRO A 43 5.94 -18.62 -14.51
CA PRO A 43 4.53 -18.75 -14.17
C PRO A 43 3.78 -17.42 -14.31
N LYS A 44 2.45 -17.49 -14.49
CA LYS A 44 1.61 -16.29 -14.55
C LYS A 44 1.61 -15.62 -13.18
N VAL A 45 1.79 -14.31 -13.16
CA VAL A 45 1.81 -13.50 -11.94
C VAL A 45 0.60 -12.58 -11.93
N ARG A 46 -0.02 -12.36 -10.76
CA ARG A 46 -1.03 -11.32 -10.55
C ARG A 46 -0.51 -10.29 -9.58
N PHE A 47 -0.74 -9.02 -9.90
CA PHE A 47 -0.47 -7.89 -9.03
C PHE A 47 -1.79 -7.45 -8.37
N ASN A 48 -1.76 -7.22 -7.06
CA ASN A 48 -2.90 -6.73 -6.30
C ASN A 48 -2.46 -5.45 -5.58
N SER A 49 -3.06 -4.32 -5.92
CA SER A 49 -2.73 -3.04 -5.30
C SER A 49 -3.31 -3.03 -3.88
N ILE A 50 -2.47 -3.29 -2.87
CA ILE A 50 -2.85 -3.13 -1.47
C ILE A 50 -2.71 -1.64 -1.15
N TYR A 51 -3.83 -0.93 -1.11
CA TYR A 51 -3.84 0.39 -0.51
C TYR A 51 -3.71 0.19 1.00
N PRO A 52 -2.71 0.76 1.68
CA PRO A 52 -2.87 0.98 3.11
C PRO A 52 -4.05 1.95 3.24
N GLU A 53 -5.21 1.46 3.66
CA GLU A 53 -6.38 2.27 3.98
C GLU A 53 -6.07 3.11 5.23
N ARG A 54 -5.17 4.08 5.09
CA ARG A 54 -4.46 4.73 6.20
C ARG A 54 -3.66 3.70 7.02
N GLY A 55 -2.62 4.14 7.72
CA GLY A 55 -1.88 3.24 8.59
C GLY A 55 -2.81 2.63 9.63
N ALA A 56 -2.94 1.31 9.67
CA ALA A 56 -3.58 0.63 10.78
C ALA A 56 -2.67 0.79 12.00
N ILE A 57 -2.97 1.79 12.84
CA ILE A 57 -2.44 1.86 14.21
C ILE A 57 -3.53 1.28 15.10
N GLU A 58 -3.34 0.05 15.56
CA GLU A 58 -4.16 -0.52 16.62
C GLU A 58 -3.73 0.10 17.95
N ILE A 59 -4.42 1.15 18.39
CA ILE A 59 -4.23 1.70 19.74
C ILE A 59 -5.01 0.80 20.71
N LYS A 60 -4.32 -0.16 21.33
CA LYS A 60 -4.87 -0.91 22.48
C LYS A 60 -5.05 0.07 23.65
N GLY A 61 -6.24 0.08 24.24
CA GLY A 61 -6.59 0.95 25.38
C GLY A 61 -5.60 0.81 26.53
N THR A 62 -5.11 1.94 27.04
CA THR A 62 -3.81 2.05 27.71
C THR A 62 -3.76 1.75 29.21
N LYS A 63 -4.82 1.27 29.87
CA LYS A 63 -4.78 1.28 31.34
C LYS A 63 -4.06 0.07 31.96
N GLU A 64 -4.47 -1.16 31.63
CA GLU A 64 -3.80 -2.35 32.16
C GLU A 64 -2.51 -2.71 31.42
N ASP A 65 -2.39 -2.36 30.13
CA ASP A 65 -1.27 -2.78 29.29
C ASP A 65 0.02 -1.96 29.50
N ILE A 66 -0.08 -0.68 29.90
CA ILE A 66 1.10 0.16 30.17
C ILE A 66 1.94 -0.43 31.30
N HIS A 67 1.32 -0.89 32.39
CA HIS A 67 2.07 -1.45 33.52
C HIS A 67 2.75 -2.77 33.16
N LYS A 68 2.18 -3.58 32.26
CA LYS A 68 2.81 -4.82 31.78
C LYS A 68 3.99 -4.54 30.85
N ILE A 69 3.86 -3.56 29.97
CA ILE A 69 4.93 -3.14 29.05
C ILE A 69 6.10 -2.50 29.83
N ALA A 70 5.81 -1.64 30.81
CA ALA A 70 6.83 -1.00 31.63
C ALA A 70 7.69 -1.99 32.43
N ASN A 71 7.12 -3.14 32.80
CA ASN A 71 7.82 -4.22 33.51
C ASN A 71 8.36 -5.31 32.57
N SER A 72 8.27 -5.13 31.25
CA SER A 72 8.82 -6.09 30.29
C SER A 72 10.34 -5.99 30.24
N GLU A 73 11.02 -7.13 30.06
CA GLU A 73 12.48 -7.27 30.05
C GLU A 73 13.17 -6.31 29.06
N GLN A 74 12.52 -6.07 27.90
CA GLN A 74 12.99 -5.15 26.88
C GLN A 74 13.03 -3.68 27.33
N VAL A 75 12.21 -3.29 28.31
CA VAL A 75 12.14 -1.92 28.83
C VAL A 75 13.04 -1.75 30.06
N ILE A 76 13.10 -2.75 30.95
CA ILE A 76 13.93 -2.69 32.17
C ILE A 76 15.44 -2.78 31.86
N ASN A 77 15.86 -3.48 30.79
CA ASN A 77 17.27 -3.53 30.40
C ASN A 77 17.78 -2.29 29.64
N LEU A 78 16.92 -1.29 29.39
CA LEU A 78 17.31 -0.04 28.72
C LEU A 78 17.93 0.99 29.70
N HIS A 79 18.06 0.66 31.00
CA HIS A 79 18.52 1.61 32.03
C HIS A 79 19.90 1.32 32.66
N TYR A 80 20.71 0.43 32.08
CA TYR A 80 22.12 0.28 32.48
C TYR A 80 23.03 0.04 31.27
N SER A 81 23.41 1.11 30.58
CA SER A 81 24.69 1.23 29.87
C SER A 81 25.12 2.68 29.76
#